data_AF-A0A8K0KFL3-F1
#
_entry.id   AF-A0A8K0KFL3-F1
#
_cell.length_a   1.000
_cell.length_b   1.000
_cell.length_c   1.000
_cell.angle_alpha   90.00
_cell.angle_beta   90.00
_cell.angle_gamma   90.00
#
_symmetry.space_group_name_H-M   'P 1'
#
loop_
_entity.id
_entity.type
_entity.pdbx_description
1 polymer ?
#
loop_
_entity_poly.entity_id
_entity_poly.type
_entity_poly.pdbx_seq_one_letter_code
_entity_poly.pdbx_strand_id
1 'polypeptide(L)'
;MRVMKIPVSFVSDHVEEKMEELRISLPHHVMCASHTLNLLATTDAIKKIAKSLSRMHHIALGKCTFLWNASRRPHSAKKMKLSYPGVTRWNSLYDALGQVLKHNEKLQAVFSALGTKIQIEEAELEYLREYLDIMRLIATSIDWLQGDGCYFGLLLLILFVIKGKPDEMESKVLRRCAPLVTGLKVSLENRFNKYFSLSAEVNDAIWLLVHTLSLK
;
A
#
# COMPACT_ATOMS: atom_id res chain seq x y z
N MET A 1 43.10 11.39 -31.08
CA MET A 1 43.24 12.83 -31.40
C MET A 1 43.57 12.97 -32.88
N ARG A 2 42.58 13.31 -33.73
CA ARG A 2 42.73 13.92 -35.05
C ARG A 2 41.33 14.31 -35.52
N VAL A 3 41.08 15.62 -35.49
CA VAL A 3 39.88 16.26 -36.00
C VAL A 3 39.98 16.25 -37.52
N MET A 4 39.04 15.63 -38.21
CA MET A 4 38.93 15.71 -39.66
C MET A 4 37.76 16.62 -39.98
N LYS A 5 38.10 17.86 -40.38
CA LYS A 5 37.16 18.84 -40.95
C LYS A 5 36.81 18.40 -42.37
N ILE A 6 35.53 18.35 -42.72
CA ILE A 6 35.05 18.23 -44.10
C ILE A 6 34.24 19.51 -44.40
N PRO A 7 34.47 20.17 -45.55
CA PRO A 7 34.13 21.57 -45.76
C PRO A 7 32.66 21.78 -46.11
N VAL A 8 32.16 22.95 -45.70
CA VAL A 8 30.85 23.49 -46.07
C VAL A 8 30.97 24.14 -47.44
N SER A 9 30.36 23.54 -48.46
CA SER A 9 29.89 24.31 -49.61
C SER A 9 28.83 23.54 -50.40
N PHE A 10 27.67 24.20 -50.52
CA PHE A 10 26.86 24.25 -51.73
C PHE A 10 25.96 23.03 -52.02
N VAL A 11 24.71 23.09 -51.57
CA VAL A 11 23.53 23.18 -52.46
C VAL A 11 22.44 23.91 -51.68
N SER A 12 22.13 25.13 -52.12
CA SER A 12 20.88 25.82 -51.85
C SER A 12 19.84 25.22 -52.79
N ASP A 13 18.74 24.68 -52.26
CA ASP A 13 17.43 24.76 -52.90
C ASP A 13 16.31 24.44 -51.88
N HIS A 14 15.69 25.51 -51.39
CA HIS A 14 14.26 25.65 -51.08
C HIS A 14 13.52 24.43 -50.50
N VAL A 15 13.69 24.18 -49.20
CA VAL A 15 12.60 23.69 -48.36
C VAL A 15 12.54 24.60 -47.14
N GLU A 16 11.49 25.40 -47.08
CA GLU A 16 11.16 26.28 -45.96
C GLU A 16 10.67 25.38 -44.80
N GLU A 17 11.61 24.72 -44.11
CA GLU A 17 11.33 23.97 -42.90
C GLU A 17 11.05 24.96 -41.76
N LYS A 18 9.76 25.18 -41.51
CA LYS A 18 9.27 25.80 -40.29
C LYS A 18 9.63 24.86 -39.12
N MET A 19 10.83 25.02 -38.56
CA MET A 19 11.21 24.39 -37.30
C MET A 19 10.36 25.01 -36.19
N GLU A 20 9.15 24.47 -36.04
CA GLU A 20 8.37 24.65 -34.82
C GLU A 20 9.25 24.13 -33.69
N GLU A 21 9.69 25.03 -32.81
CA GLU A 21 10.46 24.69 -31.62
C GLU A 21 9.72 23.56 -30.90
N LEU A 22 10.20 22.32 -31.06
CA LEU A 22 9.75 21.19 -30.28
C LEU A 22 10.14 21.49 -28.85
N ARG A 23 9.24 22.15 -28.12
CA ARG A 23 9.35 22.35 -26.68
C ARG A 23 9.35 20.95 -26.08
N ILE A 24 10.54 20.42 -25.82
CA ILE A 24 10.71 19.16 -25.10
C ILE A 24 10.25 19.43 -23.66
N SER A 25 8.94 19.29 -23.41
CA SER A 25 8.40 19.27 -22.07
C SER A 25 8.65 17.88 -21.49
N LEU A 26 9.35 17.81 -20.36
CA LEU A 26 9.43 16.56 -19.63
C LEU A 26 8.02 16.12 -19.22
N PRO A 27 7.70 14.81 -19.28
CA PRO A 27 6.45 14.31 -18.75
C PRO A 27 6.23 14.79 -17.32
N HIS A 28 4.99 15.08 -16.98
CA HIS A 28 4.64 15.49 -15.63
C HIS A 28 5.07 14.39 -14.64
N HIS A 29 5.72 14.77 -13.53
CA HIS A 29 6.20 13.79 -12.56
C HIS A 29 5.00 13.07 -11.92
N VAL A 30 4.78 11.81 -12.31
CA VAL A 30 3.71 11.00 -11.73
C VAL A 30 4.20 10.34 -10.44
N MET A 31 3.51 10.63 -9.33
CA MET A 31 3.82 9.96 -8.06
C MET A 31 3.49 8.46 -8.15
N CYS A 32 4.42 7.63 -7.68
CA CYS A 32 4.23 6.19 -7.63
C CYS A 32 3.01 5.84 -6.77
N ALA A 33 2.01 5.20 -7.37
CA ALA A 33 0.76 4.86 -6.69
C ALA A 33 0.97 3.91 -5.50
N SER A 34 1.90 2.97 -5.60
CA SER A 34 2.24 2.08 -4.48
C SER A 34 2.87 2.85 -3.31
N HIS A 35 3.63 3.91 -3.57
CA HIS A 35 4.12 4.81 -2.54
C HIS A 35 2.98 5.58 -1.88
N THR A 36 2.04 6.12 -2.67
CA THR A 36 0.87 6.83 -2.15
C THR A 36 -0.03 5.92 -1.30
N LEU A 37 -0.23 4.66 -1.70
CA LEU A 37 -0.95 3.66 -0.91
C LEU A 37 -0.19 3.28 0.37
N ASN A 38 1.14 3.21 0.33
CA ASN A 38 1.93 3.01 1.55
C ASN A 38 1.75 4.19 2.54
N LEU A 39 1.71 5.44 2.05
CA LEU A 39 1.43 6.60 2.90
C LEU A 39 0.02 6.54 3.50
N LEU A 40 -0.97 6.06 2.74
CA LEU A 40 -2.32 5.82 3.23
C LEU A 40 -2.34 4.78 4.36
N ALA A 41 -1.66 3.65 4.17
CA ALA A 41 -1.62 2.54 5.12
C ALA A 41 -0.81 2.84 6.40
N THR A 42 0.15 3.77 6.30
CA THR A 42 1.01 4.18 7.41
C THR A 42 0.55 5.51 8.01
N THR A 43 0.83 6.61 7.33
CA THR A 43 0.65 7.97 7.86
C THR A 43 -0.82 8.27 8.16
N ASP A 44 -1.72 8.02 7.22
CA ASP A 44 -3.14 8.37 7.43
C ASP A 44 -3.82 7.41 8.39
N ALA A 45 -3.60 6.10 8.20
CA ALA A 45 -4.11 5.10 9.12
C ALA A 45 -3.69 5.36 10.57
N ILE A 46 -2.40 5.59 10.82
CA ILE A 46 -1.87 5.85 12.16
C ILE A 46 -2.48 7.15 12.73
N LYS A 47 -2.63 8.21 11.93
CA LYS A 47 -3.31 9.43 12.36
C LYS A 47 -4.77 9.19 12.77
N LYS A 48 -5.50 8.33 12.07
CA LYS A 48 -6.90 7.98 12.41
C LYS A 48 -6.97 7.10 13.65
N ILE A 49 -6.08 6.11 13.74
CA ILE A 49 -5.93 5.25 14.92
C ILE A 49 -5.61 6.09 16.15
N ALA A 50 -4.67 7.03 16.06
CA ALA A 50 -4.28 7.89 17.18
C ALA A 50 -5.45 8.66 17.80
N LYS A 51 -6.49 8.98 17.01
CA LYS A 51 -7.66 9.74 17.49
C LYS A 51 -8.70 8.90 18.21
N SER A 52 -8.88 7.63 17.83
CA SER A 52 -10.03 6.82 18.26
C SER A 52 -9.67 5.44 18.81
N LEU A 53 -8.55 4.87 18.38
CA LEU A 53 -8.15 3.49 18.64
C LEU A 53 -6.74 3.37 19.24
N SER A 54 -6.13 4.48 19.62
CA SER A 54 -4.73 4.57 20.04
C SER A 54 -4.37 3.55 21.11
N ARG A 55 -5.13 3.53 22.22
CA ARG A 55 -4.89 2.62 23.34
C ARG A 55 -4.94 1.15 22.90
N MET A 56 -5.99 0.76 22.19
CA MET A 56 -6.17 -0.63 21.71
C MET A 56 -5.05 -1.03 20.75
N HIS A 57 -4.69 -0.14 19.82
CA HIS A 57 -3.63 -0.37 18.86
C HIS A 57 -2.26 -0.55 19.53
N HIS A 58 -1.92 0.32 20.49
CA HIS A 58 -0.65 0.24 21.21
C HIS A 58 -0.55 -1.02 22.08
N ILE A 59 -1.63 -1.41 22.75
CA ILE A 59 -1.65 -2.64 23.55
C ILE A 59 -1.48 -3.87 22.64
N ALA A 60 -2.28 -3.97 21.58
CA ALA A 60 -2.22 -5.10 20.64
C ALA A 60 -0.84 -5.22 19.98
N LEU A 61 -0.29 -4.12 19.45
CA LEU A 61 1.04 -4.13 18.85
C LEU A 61 2.16 -4.34 19.86
N GLY A 62 2.02 -3.84 21.09
CA GLY A 62 2.99 -4.09 22.16
C GLY A 62 3.10 -5.58 22.48
N LYS A 63 1.95 -6.26 22.62
CA LYS A 63 1.89 -7.72 22.83
C LYS A 63 2.42 -8.51 21.63
N CYS A 64 2.09 -8.09 20.40
CA CYS A 64 2.66 -8.69 19.18
C CYS A 64 4.17 -8.50 19.10
N THR A 65 4.67 -7.32 19.47
CA THR A 65 6.11 -7.00 19.48
C THR A 65 6.85 -7.86 20.49
N PHE A 66 6.30 -8.04 21.69
CA PHE A 66 6.83 -8.98 22.67
C PHE A 66 6.93 -10.39 22.09
N LEU A 67 5.88 -10.85 21.40
CA LEU A 67 5.83 -12.17 20.79
C LEU A 67 6.85 -12.34 19.66
N TRP A 68 6.97 -11.37 18.75
CA TRP A 68 7.98 -11.39 17.69
C TRP A 68 9.39 -11.41 18.29
N ASN A 69 9.65 -10.60 19.32
CA ASN A 69 10.92 -10.60 20.04
C ASN A 69 11.22 -11.95 20.69
N ALA A 70 10.22 -12.58 21.29
CA ALA A 70 10.35 -13.91 21.87
C ALA A 70 10.64 -14.97 20.79
N SER A 71 9.94 -14.93 19.66
CA SER A 71 10.10 -15.90 18.56
C SER A 71 11.49 -15.89 17.92
N ARG A 72 12.24 -14.78 18.04
CA ARG A 72 13.63 -14.68 17.55
C ARG A 72 14.64 -15.37 18.45
N ARG A 73 14.28 -15.71 19.69
CA ARG A 73 15.20 -16.38 20.63
C ARG A 73 15.31 -17.87 20.29
N PRO A 74 16.51 -18.48 20.28
CA PRO A 74 16.72 -19.85 19.79
C PRO A 74 15.83 -20.90 20.47
N HIS A 75 15.60 -20.77 21.78
CA HIS A 75 14.77 -21.69 22.55
C HIS A 75 13.28 -21.62 22.18
N SER A 76 12.77 -20.41 21.91
CA SER A 76 11.37 -20.15 21.60
C SER A 76 11.07 -20.29 20.10
N ALA A 77 12.04 -20.01 19.23
CA ALA A 77 11.97 -20.20 17.79
C ALA A 77 11.64 -21.65 17.40
N LYS A 78 12.06 -22.63 18.21
CA LYS A 78 11.70 -24.05 18.06
C LYS A 78 10.20 -24.30 18.22
N LYS A 79 9.50 -23.48 19.00
CA LYS A 79 8.06 -23.62 19.29
C LYS A 79 7.20 -22.85 18.29
N MET A 80 7.66 -21.68 17.86
CA MET A 80 6.98 -20.88 16.85
C MET A 80 7.95 -19.92 16.16
N LYS A 81 7.98 -19.97 14.82
CA LYS A 81 8.80 -19.07 14.00
C LYS A 81 7.88 -18.02 13.38
N LEU A 82 8.00 -16.77 13.86
CA LEU A 82 7.27 -15.64 13.30
C LEU A 82 8.24 -14.76 12.52
N SER A 83 7.77 -14.21 11.41
CA SER A 83 8.50 -13.19 10.66
C SER A 83 8.40 -11.86 11.39
N TYR A 84 9.55 -11.23 11.67
CA TYR A 84 9.57 -9.91 12.29
C TYR A 84 9.25 -8.85 11.22
N PRO A 85 8.35 -7.89 11.51
CA PRO A 85 8.00 -6.86 10.54
C PRO A 85 9.20 -5.95 10.26
N GLY A 86 9.53 -5.78 8.97
CA GLY A 86 10.58 -4.86 8.53
C GLY A 86 10.14 -3.41 8.66
N VAL A 87 11.06 -2.52 9.01
CA VAL A 87 10.77 -1.09 9.23
C VAL A 87 10.39 -0.36 7.93
N THR A 88 10.83 -0.88 6.78
CA THR A 88 10.81 -0.18 5.49
C THR A 88 9.59 -0.46 4.61
N ARG A 89 8.76 -1.47 4.93
CA ARG A 89 7.59 -1.84 4.12
C ARG A 89 6.42 -2.20 5.02
N TRP A 90 5.34 -1.43 4.92
CA TRP A 90 4.14 -1.69 5.72
C TRP A 90 3.52 -3.07 5.44
N ASN A 91 3.64 -3.62 4.22
CA ASN A 91 3.20 -4.98 3.91
C ASN A 91 3.86 -6.03 4.82
N SER A 92 5.12 -5.82 5.24
CA SER A 92 5.78 -6.75 6.18
C SER A 92 5.14 -6.72 7.58
N LEU A 93 4.55 -5.59 7.99
CA LEU A 93 3.75 -5.50 9.21
C LEU A 93 2.41 -6.24 9.04
N TYR A 94 1.75 -6.06 7.91
CA TYR A 94 0.53 -6.79 7.56
C TYR A 94 0.75 -8.31 7.64
N ASP A 95 1.79 -8.81 6.99
CA ASP A 95 2.13 -10.24 6.97
C ASP A 95 2.48 -10.78 8.35
N ALA A 96 3.28 -10.03 9.12
CA ALA A 96 3.68 -10.43 10.47
C ALA A 96 2.47 -10.52 11.41
N LEU A 97 1.52 -9.57 11.33
CA LEU A 97 0.27 -9.62 12.07
C LEU A 97 -0.62 -10.78 11.62
N GLY A 98 -0.70 -11.03 10.32
CA GLY A 98 -1.43 -12.18 9.76
C GLY A 98 -0.90 -13.52 10.28
N GLN A 99 0.42 -13.66 10.43
CA GLN A 99 1.03 -14.86 11.02
C GLN A 99 0.65 -15.05 12.49
N VAL A 100 0.56 -13.97 13.28
CA VAL A 100 0.13 -14.04 14.68
C VAL A 100 -1.30 -14.57 14.76
N LEU A 101 -2.22 -14.06 13.94
CA LEU A 101 -3.60 -14.55 13.92
C LEU A 101 -3.74 -16.00 13.43
N LYS A 102 -2.94 -16.41 12.44
CA LYS A 102 -2.91 -17.81 11.97
C LYS A 102 -2.48 -18.80 13.06
N HIS A 103 -1.70 -18.35 14.02
CA HIS A 103 -1.21 -19.18 15.12
C HIS A 103 -1.94 -18.93 16.44
N ASN A 104 -3.11 -18.28 16.42
CA ASN A 104 -3.88 -17.91 17.62
C ASN A 104 -4.00 -19.03 18.67
N GLU A 105 -4.33 -20.25 18.22
CA GLU A 105 -4.48 -21.42 19.10
C GLU A 105 -3.19 -21.80 19.84
N LYS A 106 -2.03 -21.56 19.23
CA LYS A 106 -0.71 -21.88 19.79
C LYS A 106 -0.17 -20.75 20.67
N LEU A 107 -0.75 -19.55 20.59
CA LEU A 107 -0.24 -18.39 21.32
C LEU A 107 -0.26 -18.62 22.82
N GLN A 108 -1.37 -19.14 23.37
CA GLN A 108 -1.50 -19.39 24.80
C GLN A 108 -0.42 -20.35 25.31
N ALA A 109 -0.19 -21.47 24.60
CA ALA A 109 0.85 -22.42 24.91
C ALA A 109 2.27 -21.80 24.84
N VAL A 110 2.51 -20.92 23.86
CA VAL A 110 3.78 -20.20 23.72
C VAL A 110 3.99 -19.23 24.88
N PHE A 111 2.97 -18.46 25.29
CA PHE A 111 3.06 -17.55 26.44
C PHE A 111 3.30 -18.31 27.75
N SER A 112 2.60 -19.43 27.97
CA SER A 112 2.85 -20.32 29.12
C SER A 112 4.27 -20.88 29.10
N ALA A 113 4.76 -21.32 27.95
CA ALA A 113 6.13 -21.80 27.78
C ALA A 113 7.21 -20.72 27.97
N LEU A 114 6.86 -19.45 27.79
CA LEU A 114 7.73 -18.30 28.05
C LEU A 114 7.71 -17.87 29.52
N GLY A 115 6.84 -18.46 30.36
CA GLY A 115 6.71 -18.12 31.78
C GLY A 115 6.22 -16.70 32.03
N THR A 116 5.52 -16.08 31.07
CA THR A 116 5.04 -14.70 31.18
C THR A 116 3.54 -14.65 31.50
N LYS A 117 3.13 -13.61 32.25
CA LYS A 117 1.72 -13.29 32.49
C LYS A 117 1.07 -12.58 31.29
N ILE A 118 1.87 -12.13 30.32
CA ILE A 118 1.38 -11.44 29.13
C ILE A 118 0.65 -12.45 28.24
N GLN A 119 -0.58 -12.11 27.84
CA GLN A 119 -1.37 -12.86 26.86
C GLN A 119 -2.08 -11.88 25.94
N ILE A 120 -2.36 -12.30 24.71
CA ILE A 120 -3.25 -11.55 23.82
C ILE A 120 -4.68 -11.95 24.18
N GLU A 121 -5.48 -10.97 24.56
CA GLU A 121 -6.88 -11.13 24.95
C GLU A 121 -7.77 -11.19 23.71
N GLU A 122 -8.97 -11.78 23.84
CA GLU A 122 -9.89 -11.90 22.71
C GLU A 122 -10.29 -10.53 22.14
N ALA A 123 -10.37 -9.50 22.98
CA ALA A 123 -10.62 -8.13 22.56
C ALA A 123 -9.54 -7.57 21.60
N GLU A 124 -8.29 -7.97 21.79
CA GLU A 124 -7.16 -7.54 20.96
C GLU A 124 -7.08 -8.38 19.69
N LEU A 125 -7.39 -9.67 19.78
CA LEU A 125 -7.49 -10.56 18.61
C LEU A 125 -8.61 -10.10 17.67
N GLU A 126 -9.77 -9.76 18.21
CA GLU A 126 -10.90 -9.18 17.46
C GLU A 126 -10.49 -7.87 16.77
N TYR A 127 -9.81 -6.98 17.50
CA TYR A 127 -9.26 -5.75 16.92
C TYR A 127 -8.28 -6.02 15.77
N LEU A 128 -7.35 -6.96 15.95
CA LEU A 128 -6.36 -7.32 14.92
C LEU A 128 -7.01 -7.93 13.67
N ARG A 129 -8.07 -8.74 13.85
CA ARG A 129 -8.85 -9.30 12.73
C ARG A 129 -9.53 -8.19 11.94
N GLU A 130 -10.26 -7.29 12.61
CA GLU A 130 -10.89 -6.15 11.93
C GLU A 130 -9.86 -5.25 11.25
N TYR A 131 -8.75 -4.95 11.93
CA TYR A 131 -7.67 -4.14 11.37
C TYR A 131 -7.09 -4.75 10.09
N LEU A 132 -6.76 -6.05 10.12
CA LEU A 132 -6.23 -6.74 8.94
C LEU A 132 -7.27 -6.88 7.83
N ASP A 133 -8.55 -7.02 8.16
CA ASP A 133 -9.61 -7.07 7.15
C ASP A 133 -9.74 -5.76 6.38
N ILE A 134 -9.66 -4.62 7.08
CA ILE A 134 -9.68 -3.28 6.48
C ILE A 134 -8.44 -3.08 5.61
N MET A 135 -7.29 -3.47 6.15
CA MET A 135 -5.99 -3.22 5.54
C MET A 135 -5.66 -4.17 4.39
N ARG A 136 -6.30 -5.33 4.32
CA ARG A 136 -6.08 -6.38 3.31
C ARG A 136 -6.09 -5.86 1.90
N LEU A 137 -7.08 -5.02 1.58
CA LEU A 137 -7.23 -4.52 0.23
C LEU A 137 -6.10 -3.57 -0.14
N ILE A 138 -5.65 -2.74 0.80
CA ILE A 138 -4.52 -1.84 0.59
C ILE A 138 -3.23 -2.66 0.43
N ALA A 139 -3.00 -3.65 1.28
CA ALA A 139 -1.83 -4.54 1.20
C ALA A 139 -1.77 -5.27 -0.14
N THR A 140 -2.86 -5.94 -0.53
CA THR A 140 -2.98 -6.65 -1.80
C THR A 140 -2.73 -5.71 -2.97
N SER A 141 -3.32 -4.51 -2.94
CA SER A 141 -3.14 -3.51 -4.00
C SER A 141 -1.70 -3.03 -4.11
N ILE A 142 -1.00 -2.83 -2.98
CA ILE A 142 0.43 -2.49 -2.98
C ILE A 142 1.24 -3.63 -3.59
N ASP A 143 0.97 -4.88 -3.23
CA ASP A 143 1.68 -6.06 -3.79
C ASP A 143 1.47 -6.16 -5.31
N TRP A 144 0.23 -5.98 -5.79
CA TRP A 144 -0.07 -5.94 -7.23
C TRP A 144 0.68 -4.82 -7.94
N LEU A 145 0.68 -3.60 -7.36
CA LEU A 145 1.35 -2.45 -7.96
C LEU A 145 2.88 -2.54 -7.92
N GLN A 146 3.45 -3.35 -7.00
CA GLN A 146 4.88 -3.57 -6.87
C GLN A 146 5.39 -4.80 -7.64
N GLY A 147 4.50 -5.62 -8.20
CA GLY A 147 4.85 -6.79 -9.00
C GLY A 147 5.22 -6.45 -10.46
N ASP A 148 5.88 -7.39 -11.13
CA ASP A 148 6.48 -7.22 -12.48
C ASP A 148 5.47 -7.13 -13.64
N GLY A 149 4.17 -6.98 -13.36
CA GLY A 149 3.08 -6.90 -14.34
C GLY A 149 2.15 -5.69 -14.15
N CYS A 150 2.58 -4.67 -13.42
CA CYS A 150 1.77 -3.49 -13.15
C CYS A 150 1.80 -2.50 -14.32
N TYR A 151 0.66 -2.36 -15.01
CA TYR A 151 0.46 -1.34 -16.04
C TYR A 151 -0.43 -0.22 -15.51
N PHE A 152 -0.23 1.01 -15.99
CA PHE A 152 -1.01 2.19 -15.58
C PHE A 152 -2.53 2.02 -15.75
N GLY A 153 -3.00 1.22 -16.71
CA GLY A 153 -4.42 0.90 -16.88
C GLY A 153 -5.02 0.10 -15.71
N LEU A 154 -4.24 -0.77 -15.05
CA LEU A 154 -4.70 -1.54 -13.89
C LEU A 154 -4.80 -0.69 -12.62
N LEU A 155 -4.04 0.40 -12.54
CA LEU A 155 -4.07 1.30 -11.39
C LEU A 155 -5.47 1.88 -11.18
N LEU A 156 -6.12 2.35 -12.25
CA LEU A 156 -7.45 2.95 -12.14
C LEU A 156 -8.48 1.92 -11.64
N LEU A 157 -8.45 0.69 -12.16
CA LEU A 157 -9.29 -0.41 -11.68
C LEU A 157 -9.08 -0.69 -10.19
N ILE A 158 -7.81 -0.79 -9.77
CA ILE A 158 -7.44 -1.03 -8.38
C ILE A 158 -8.00 0.09 -7.49
N LEU A 159 -7.85 1.36 -7.89
CA LEU A 159 -8.36 2.50 -7.11
C LEU A 159 -9.88 2.48 -6.96
N PHE A 160 -10.63 2.14 -8.02
CA PHE A 160 -12.09 2.01 -7.94
C PHE A 160 -12.52 0.83 -7.07
N VAL A 161 -11.82 -0.30 -7.12
CA VAL A 161 -12.05 -1.44 -6.21
C VAL A 161 -11.75 -1.03 -4.76
N ILE A 162 -10.66 -0.30 -4.51
CA ILE A 162 -10.33 0.22 -3.18
C ILE A 162 -11.40 1.20 -2.70
N LYS A 163 -11.97 2.02 -3.58
CA LYS A 163 -13.01 2.98 -3.23
C LYS A 163 -14.34 2.32 -2.84
N GLY A 164 -14.76 1.25 -3.54
CA GLY A 164 -16.03 0.58 -3.28
C GLY A 164 -16.05 -0.36 -2.07
N LYS A 165 -14.88 -0.89 -1.67
CA LYS A 165 -14.79 -1.88 -0.58
C LYS A 165 -15.09 -1.32 0.82
N PRO A 166 -14.66 -0.11 1.20
CA PRO A 166 -15.08 0.53 2.45
C PRO A 166 -16.60 0.54 2.63
N ASP A 167 -17.37 0.75 1.57
CA ASP A 167 -18.85 0.73 1.64
C ASP A 167 -19.39 -0.68 1.93
N GLU A 168 -18.79 -1.70 1.31
CA GLU A 168 -19.05 -3.11 1.65
C GLU A 168 -18.69 -3.41 3.12
N MET A 169 -17.62 -2.80 3.63
CA MET A 169 -17.15 -3.01 5.00
C MET A 169 -17.97 -2.25 6.04
N GLU A 170 -18.51 -1.08 5.73
CA GLU A 170 -19.45 -0.35 6.59
C GLU A 170 -20.79 -1.11 6.70
N SER A 171 -21.17 -1.88 5.66
CA SER A 171 -22.33 -2.77 5.72
C SER A 171 -22.12 -3.99 6.65
N LYS A 172 -20.86 -4.36 6.91
CA LYS A 172 -20.50 -5.36 7.92
C LYS A 172 -20.46 -4.64 9.27
N VAL A 173 -21.06 -5.23 10.30
CA VAL A 173 -21.04 -4.67 11.66
C VAL A 173 -19.61 -4.72 12.21
N LEU A 174 -18.82 -3.68 11.97
CA LEU A 174 -17.50 -3.47 12.57
C LEU A 174 -17.70 -2.96 14.00
N ARG A 175 -17.22 -3.73 14.99
CA ARG A 175 -17.43 -3.39 16.40
C ARG A 175 -16.48 -2.32 16.89
N ARG A 176 -15.24 -2.28 16.37
CA ARG A 176 -14.19 -1.39 16.88
C ARG A 176 -13.63 -0.47 15.80
N CYS A 177 -13.42 -0.99 14.59
CA CYS A 177 -12.64 -0.27 13.56
C CYS A 177 -13.46 0.60 12.60
N ALA A 178 -14.76 0.83 12.85
CA ALA A 178 -15.59 1.70 12.01
C ALA A 178 -14.98 3.11 11.77
N PRO A 179 -14.42 3.82 12.78
CA PRO A 179 -13.80 5.12 12.56
C PRO A 179 -12.57 5.09 11.65
N LEU A 180 -11.88 3.93 11.59
CA LEU A 180 -10.72 3.74 10.73
C LEU A 180 -11.15 3.62 9.26
N VAL A 181 -12.26 2.93 8.98
CA VAL A 181 -12.79 2.76 7.61
C VAL A 181 -13.18 4.10 7.02
N THR A 182 -14.04 4.86 7.71
CA THR A 182 -14.48 6.18 7.26
C THR A 182 -13.29 7.13 7.12
N GLY A 183 -12.33 7.07 8.06
CA GLY A 183 -11.11 7.87 8.00
C GLY A 183 -10.21 7.54 6.81
N LEU A 184 -10.07 6.25 6.46
CA LEU A 184 -9.30 5.80 5.31
C LEU A 184 -9.98 6.15 3.99
N LYS A 185 -11.31 6.04 3.90
CA LYS A 185 -12.08 6.44 2.71
C LYS A 185 -11.82 7.90 2.33
N VAL A 186 -11.96 8.82 3.30
CA VAL A 186 -11.66 10.25 3.08
C VAL A 186 -10.20 10.46 2.68
N SER A 187 -9.27 9.74 3.30
CA SER A 187 -7.84 9.90 3.00
C SER A 187 -7.48 9.36 1.60
N LEU A 188 -8.12 8.27 1.18
CA LEU A 188 -8.00 7.70 -0.16
C LEU A 188 -8.52 8.68 -1.21
N GLU A 189 -9.72 9.22 -1.00
CA GLU A 189 -10.34 10.20 -1.91
C GLU A 189 -9.48 11.45 -2.05
N ASN A 190 -8.91 11.96 -0.97
CA ASN A 190 -8.02 13.13 -1.02
C ASN A 190 -6.73 12.84 -1.77
N ARG A 191 -6.09 11.67 -1.54
CA ARG A 191 -4.81 11.32 -2.17
C ARG A 191 -4.94 11.01 -3.65
N PHE A 192 -6.05 10.40 -4.05
CA PHE A 192 -6.30 9.97 -5.43
C PHE A 192 -7.41 10.78 -6.10
N ASN A 193 -7.71 11.98 -5.60
CA ASN A 193 -8.81 12.83 -6.11
C ASN A 193 -8.75 13.02 -7.63
N LYS A 194 -7.54 13.23 -8.17
CA LYS A 194 -7.29 13.40 -9.61
C LYS A 194 -7.75 12.19 -10.44
N TYR A 195 -7.54 10.99 -9.92
CA TYR A 195 -7.99 9.74 -10.55
C TYR A 195 -9.50 9.56 -10.43
N PHE A 196 -10.10 9.93 -9.30
CA PHE A 196 -11.55 9.79 -9.10
C PHE A 196 -12.39 10.87 -9.79
N SER A 197 -11.82 12.06 -10.00
CA SER A 197 -12.43 13.15 -10.76
C SER A 197 -12.19 13.06 -12.26
N LEU A 198 -11.40 12.06 -12.71
CA LEU A 198 -11.01 11.87 -14.09
C LEU A 198 -10.43 13.15 -14.70
N SER A 199 -9.52 13.81 -13.96
CA SER A 199 -8.91 15.05 -14.40
C SER A 199 -8.06 14.83 -15.65
N ALA A 200 -7.84 15.89 -16.45
CA ALA A 200 -7.02 15.80 -17.67
C ALA A 200 -5.59 15.28 -17.42
N GLU A 201 -5.08 15.43 -16.18
CA GLU A 201 -3.76 14.96 -15.77
C GLU A 201 -3.64 13.42 -15.69
N VAL A 202 -4.77 12.70 -15.66
CA VAL A 202 -4.80 11.24 -15.63
C VAL A 202 -5.35 10.63 -16.93
N ASN A 203 -5.46 11.42 -18.00
CA ASN A 203 -5.98 10.97 -19.30
C ASN A 203 -5.22 9.76 -19.85
N ASP A 204 -3.89 9.70 -19.66
CA ASP A 204 -3.09 8.55 -20.09
C ASP A 204 -3.52 7.26 -19.38
N ALA A 205 -3.82 7.34 -18.07
CA ALA A 205 -4.31 6.20 -17.31
C ALA A 205 -5.71 5.76 -17.77
N ILE A 206 -6.58 6.72 -18.11
CA ILE A 206 -7.93 6.46 -18.64
C ILE A 206 -7.84 5.78 -20.01
N TRP A 207 -7.01 6.32 -20.91
CA TRP A 207 -6.84 5.79 -22.25
C TRP A 207 -6.27 4.37 -22.23
N LEU A 208 -5.25 4.14 -21.39
CA LEU A 208 -4.67 2.81 -21.18
C LEU A 208 -5.68 1.82 -20.59
N LEU A 209 -6.56 2.27 -19.68
CA LEU A 209 -7.63 1.41 -19.16
C LEU A 209 -8.58 0.96 -20.28
N VAL A 210 -9.09 1.89 -21.09
CA VAL A 210 -10.01 1.59 -22.20
C VAL A 210 -9.35 0.61 -23.17
N HIS A 211 -8.09 0.84 -23.52
CA HIS A 211 -7.34 -0.06 -24.39
C HIS A 211 -7.17 -1.46 -23.77
N THR A 212 -6.82 -1.54 -22.49
CA THR A 212 -6.64 -2.82 -21.77
C THR A 212 -7.95 -3.62 -21.69
N LEU A 213 -9.09 -2.96 -21.54
CA LEU A 213 -10.41 -3.60 -21.52
C LEU A 213 -10.90 -4.01 -22.92
N SER A 214 -10.50 -3.28 -23.96
CA SER A 214 -10.89 -3.54 -25.36
C SER A 214 -10.11 -4.68 -26.02
N LEU A 215 -8.97 -5.07 -25.43
CA LEU A 215 -8.13 -6.17 -25.91
C LEU A 215 -8.48 -7.53 -25.28
N LYS A 216 -9.54 -7.61 -24.47
CA LYS A 216 -10.06 -8.83 -23.87
C LYS A 216 -11.45 -9.15 -24.41
#